data_AF-A0A6G3ZFD5-F1
#
_entry.id   AF-A0A6G3ZFD5-F1
#
_cell.length_a   1.000
_cell.length_b   1.000
_cell.length_c   1.000
_cell.angle_alpha   90.00
_cell.angle_beta   90.00
_cell.angle_gamma   90.00
#
_symmetry.space_group_name_H-M   'P 1'
#
loop_
_entity.id
_entity.type
_entity.pdbx_description
1 polymer ?
#
loop_
_entity_poly.entity_id
_entity_poly.type
_entity_poly.pdbx_seq_one_letter_code
_entity_poly.pdbx_strand_id
1 'polypeptide(L)'
;MAKIVFSEGERDVRFMRKFFDKYHDNPQFDQLVIGNLSQDEMLHEESDKIRSFLGGWNDHNLLVKSENGKPNLKRGFSFVIRDLATKPVEKYVLVDLDTTEIDGFVDDIRERVRKRHRGTGLRIGEVKSLRRCHEMVAQEVTLENERGRDPRTGFTILAFREDLETAAGIDKDEDDSEEQAEKLASLLDGGSFDRLLRQTLL
;
A
#
# COMPACT_ATOMS: atom_id res chain seq x y z
N MET A 1 10.91 -10.04 7.31
CA MET A 1 9.78 -9.50 8.10
C MET A 1 8.55 -9.53 7.22
N ALA A 2 7.35 -9.77 7.77
CA ALA A 2 6.13 -9.80 6.95
C ALA A 2 5.76 -8.38 6.50
N LYS A 3 5.22 -8.26 5.29
CA LYS A 3 4.81 -6.99 4.66
C LYS A 3 3.36 -7.04 4.24
N ILE A 4 2.63 -5.95 4.47
CA ILE A 4 1.28 -5.75 3.94
C ILE A 4 1.23 -4.45 3.14
N VAL A 5 0.72 -4.53 1.91
CA VAL A 5 0.58 -3.41 0.99
C VAL A 5 -0.91 -3.23 0.69
N PHE A 6 -1.44 -2.04 0.96
CA PHE A 6 -2.79 -1.63 0.59
C PHE A 6 -2.72 -0.75 -0.64
N SER A 7 -3.43 -1.10 -1.71
CA SER A 7 -3.42 -0.38 -2.99
C SER A 7 -4.83 0.01 -3.43
N GLU A 8 -4.91 0.92 -4.40
CA GLU A 8 -6.19 1.36 -4.94
C GLU A 8 -6.79 0.32 -5.89
N GLY A 9 -5.99 -0.16 -6.83
CA GLY A 9 -6.45 -0.98 -7.94
C GLY A 9 -5.80 -2.35 -8.02
N GLU A 10 -6.41 -3.23 -8.82
CA GLU A 10 -5.86 -4.56 -9.12
C GLU A 10 -4.54 -4.47 -9.88
N ARG A 11 -4.37 -3.45 -10.71
CA ARG A 11 -3.14 -3.26 -11.49
C ARG A 11 -1.93 -3.04 -10.59
N ASP A 12 -2.10 -2.31 -9.49
CA ASP A 12 -1.10 -2.16 -8.44
C ASP A 12 -0.69 -3.50 -7.84
N VAL A 13 -1.65 -4.39 -7.57
CA VAL A 13 -1.41 -5.74 -7.03
C VAL A 13 -0.52 -6.53 -7.99
N ARG A 14 -0.84 -6.50 -9.29
CA ARG A 14 -0.06 -7.17 -10.34
C ARG A 14 1.35 -6.58 -10.47
N PHE A 15 1.48 -5.26 -10.39
CA PHE A 15 2.78 -4.58 -10.39
C PHE A 15 3.63 -4.95 -9.18
N MET A 16 3.05 -4.92 -7.97
CA MET A 16 3.76 -5.32 -6.74
C MET A 16 4.21 -6.78 -6.78
N ARG A 17 3.37 -7.68 -7.32
CA ARG A 17 3.78 -9.08 -7.55
C ARG A 17 5.04 -9.14 -8.43
N LYS A 18 5.04 -8.49 -9.60
CA LYS A 18 6.21 -8.43 -10.49
C LYS A 18 7.45 -7.87 -9.78
N PHE A 19 7.30 -6.81 -8.98
CA PHE A 19 8.40 -6.22 -8.21
C PHE A 19 9.02 -7.22 -7.24
N PHE A 20 8.21 -7.90 -6.43
CA PHE A 20 8.72 -8.85 -5.44
C PHE A 20 9.24 -10.14 -6.08
N ASP A 21 8.63 -10.61 -7.17
CA ASP A 21 9.16 -11.74 -7.95
C ASP A 21 10.54 -11.45 -8.53
N LYS A 22 10.83 -10.19 -8.90
CA LYS A 22 12.14 -9.77 -9.44
C LYS A 22 13.24 -9.70 -8.38
N TYR A 23 12.91 -9.27 -7.16
CA TYR A 23 13.92 -8.87 -6.18
C TYR A 23 13.95 -9.66 -4.87
N HIS A 24 12.92 -10.45 -4.59
CA HIS A 24 12.87 -11.28 -3.39
C HIS A 24 13.19 -12.72 -3.76
N ASP A 25 14.09 -13.34 -3.00
CA ASP A 25 14.32 -14.79 -3.14
C ASP A 25 13.08 -15.52 -2.61
N ASN A 26 12.32 -16.16 -3.50
CA ASN A 26 11.12 -16.95 -3.20
C ASN A 26 10.03 -16.21 -2.38
N PRO A 27 9.40 -15.15 -2.93
CA PRO A 27 8.33 -14.45 -2.23
C PRO A 27 7.12 -15.37 -2.05
N GLN A 28 6.69 -15.55 -0.80
CA GLN A 28 5.43 -16.23 -0.52
C GLN A 28 4.34 -15.16 -0.56
N PHE A 29 3.85 -14.91 -1.77
CA PHE A 29 2.94 -13.82 -2.10
C PHE A 29 1.48 -14.23 -1.95
N ASP A 30 0.73 -13.47 -1.15
CA ASP A 30 -0.72 -13.56 -1.05
C ASP A 30 -1.40 -12.28 -1.55
N GLN A 31 -2.63 -12.38 -2.07
CA GLN A 31 -3.40 -11.24 -2.55
C GLN A 31 -4.86 -11.26 -2.14
N LEU A 32 -5.44 -10.07 -2.11
CA LEU A 32 -6.88 -9.84 -1.95
C LEU A 32 -7.32 -8.69 -2.84
N VAL A 33 -8.30 -8.92 -3.73
CA VAL A 33 -8.84 -7.88 -4.61
C VAL A 33 -10.30 -7.67 -4.26
N ILE A 34 -10.61 -6.59 -3.53
CA ILE A 34 -11.95 -6.32 -3.02
C ILE A 34 -12.99 -6.17 -4.14
N GLY A 35 -12.60 -5.65 -5.31
CA GLY A 35 -13.48 -5.53 -6.47
C GLY A 35 -14.03 -6.86 -7.00
N ASN A 36 -13.42 -7.99 -6.63
CA ASN A 36 -13.84 -9.32 -7.04
C ASN A 36 -14.78 -10.01 -6.04
N LEU A 37 -15.08 -9.36 -4.90
CA LEU A 37 -15.95 -9.89 -3.85
C LEU A 37 -17.36 -9.31 -3.94
N SER A 38 -18.37 -10.10 -3.61
CA SER A 38 -19.72 -9.58 -3.39
C SER A 38 -19.81 -8.77 -2.09
N GLN A 39 -20.88 -7.97 -1.93
CA GLN A 39 -21.07 -7.16 -0.72
C GLN A 39 -21.11 -7.98 0.58
N ASP A 40 -21.67 -9.18 0.53
CA ASP A 40 -21.80 -10.06 1.70
C ASP A 40 -20.46 -10.74 2.06
N GLU A 41 -19.57 -10.94 1.08
CA GLU A 41 -18.25 -11.56 1.26
C GLU A 41 -17.21 -10.56 1.82
N MET A 42 -17.31 -9.28 1.47
CA MET A 42 -16.26 -8.27 1.74
C MET A 42 -15.78 -8.18 3.20
N LEU A 43 -16.70 -8.07 4.18
CA LEU A 43 -16.31 -7.78 5.58
C LEU A 43 -15.68 -8.99 6.28
N HIS A 44 -16.18 -10.20 5.97
CA HIS A 44 -15.70 -11.43 6.57
C HIS A 44 -14.38 -11.87 5.93
N GLU A 45 -14.30 -11.85 4.60
CA GLU A 45 -13.11 -12.29 3.89
C GLU A 45 -11.91 -11.37 4.13
N GLU A 46 -12.08 -10.04 4.15
CA GLU A 46 -10.96 -9.14 4.46
C GLU A 46 -10.38 -9.40 5.86
N SER A 47 -11.26 -9.49 6.86
CA SER A 47 -10.86 -9.70 8.24
C SER A 47 -10.17 -11.04 8.42
N ASP A 48 -10.71 -12.08 7.81
CA ASP A 48 -10.16 -13.43 7.89
C ASP A 48 -8.86 -13.57 7.11
N LYS A 49 -8.72 -12.88 5.96
CA LYS A 49 -7.48 -12.84 5.18
C LYS A 49 -6.35 -12.18 5.95
N ILE A 50 -6.60 -10.99 6.52
CA ILE A 50 -5.60 -10.30 7.35
C ILE A 50 -5.26 -11.12 8.60
N ARG A 51 -6.26 -11.72 9.25
CA ARG A 51 -6.03 -12.59 10.42
C ARG A 51 -5.20 -13.82 10.06
N SER A 52 -5.50 -14.46 8.93
CA SER A 52 -4.78 -15.61 8.41
C SER A 52 -3.33 -15.25 8.11
N PHE A 53 -3.12 -14.14 7.40
CA PHE A 53 -1.78 -13.63 7.06
C PHE A 53 -0.92 -13.34 8.29
N LEU A 54 -1.51 -12.77 9.33
CA LEU A 54 -0.84 -12.47 10.60
C LEU A 54 -0.73 -13.69 11.54
N GLY A 55 -1.31 -14.83 11.17
CA GLY A 55 -1.30 -16.06 11.94
C GLY A 55 0.06 -16.76 11.89
N GLY A 56 0.44 -17.42 12.99
CA GLY A 56 1.75 -18.08 13.10
C GLY A 56 1.97 -19.33 12.23
N TRP A 57 0.92 -19.77 11.52
CA TRP A 57 0.96 -20.94 10.61
C TRP A 57 1.03 -20.53 9.13
N ASN A 58 1.01 -19.23 8.85
CA ASN A 58 1.12 -18.71 7.50
C ASN A 58 2.58 -18.70 7.04
N ASP A 59 2.83 -19.24 5.85
CA ASP A 59 4.11 -19.20 5.15
C ASP A 59 4.29 -17.93 4.30
N HIS A 60 3.20 -17.21 4.01
CA HIS A 60 3.25 -15.94 3.28
C HIS A 60 3.96 -14.84 4.07
N ASN A 61 4.92 -14.20 3.43
CA ASN A 61 5.66 -13.06 3.98
C ASN A 61 5.22 -11.72 3.37
N LEU A 62 4.32 -11.75 2.38
CA LEU A 62 3.81 -10.58 1.69
C LEU A 62 2.32 -10.74 1.37
N LEU A 63 1.52 -9.74 1.77
CA LEU A 63 0.12 -9.60 1.38
C LEU A 63 -0.06 -8.29 0.63
N VAL A 64 -0.61 -8.34 -0.59
CA VAL A 64 -0.99 -7.14 -1.35
C VAL A 64 -2.49 -7.12 -1.57
N LYS A 65 -3.14 -6.05 -1.12
CA LYS A 65 -4.60 -5.89 -1.14
C LYS A 65 -5.00 -4.70 -2.00
N SER A 66 -5.88 -4.91 -2.97
CA SER A 66 -6.57 -3.85 -3.72
C SER A 66 -7.91 -3.53 -3.08
N GLU A 67 -8.15 -2.24 -2.84
CA GLU A 67 -9.35 -1.73 -2.16
C GLU A 67 -10.46 -1.29 -3.12
N ASN A 68 -10.23 -1.39 -4.42
CA ASN A 68 -11.17 -0.97 -5.46
C ASN A 68 -11.47 0.54 -5.37
N GLY A 69 -10.41 1.34 -5.38
CA GLY A 69 -10.40 2.80 -5.45
C GLY A 69 -10.01 3.53 -4.16
N LYS A 70 -9.44 4.73 -4.30
CA LYS A 70 -9.02 5.64 -3.22
C LYS A 70 -9.98 5.79 -2.04
N PRO A 71 -11.31 5.98 -2.23
CA PRO A 71 -12.22 6.16 -1.10
C PRO A 71 -12.31 4.91 -0.22
N ASN A 72 -12.28 3.74 -0.84
CA ASN A 72 -12.29 2.46 -0.15
C ASN A 72 -10.94 2.19 0.50
N LEU A 73 -9.83 2.51 -0.17
CA LEU A 73 -8.48 2.43 0.41
C LEU A 73 -8.39 3.21 1.71
N LYS A 74 -8.80 4.49 1.69
CA LYS A 74 -8.81 5.33 2.88
C LYS A 74 -9.68 4.74 4.00
N ARG A 75 -10.83 4.14 3.65
CA ARG A 75 -11.77 3.54 4.61
C ARG A 75 -11.25 2.23 5.20
N GLY A 76 -10.86 1.28 4.36
CA GLY A 76 -10.34 -0.04 4.74
C GLY A 76 -9.07 0.08 5.56
N PHE A 77 -8.10 0.87 5.08
CA PHE A 77 -6.86 1.11 5.82
C PHE A 77 -7.11 1.72 7.21
N SER A 78 -7.95 2.76 7.30
CA SER A 78 -8.30 3.37 8.58
C SER A 78 -9.03 2.42 9.53
N PHE A 79 -9.70 1.39 9.00
CA PHE A 79 -10.34 0.34 9.80
C PHE A 79 -9.29 -0.56 10.46
N VAL A 80 -8.39 -1.11 9.64
CA VAL A 80 -7.47 -2.19 10.05
C VAL A 80 -6.20 -1.68 10.73
N ILE A 81 -5.82 -0.42 10.54
CA ILE A 81 -4.56 0.15 11.05
C ILE A 81 -4.41 0.01 12.57
N ARG A 82 -5.51 0.06 13.33
CA ARG A 82 -5.50 -0.16 14.78
C ARG A 82 -4.98 -1.57 15.13
N ASP A 83 -5.48 -2.59 14.44
CA ASP A 83 -5.11 -3.97 14.72
C ASP A 83 -3.67 -4.22 14.28
N LEU A 84 -3.28 -3.67 13.12
CA LEU A 84 -1.91 -3.75 12.60
C LEU A 84 -0.89 -2.99 13.44
N ALA A 85 -1.29 -1.94 14.16
CA ALA A 85 -0.40 -1.13 14.99
C ALA A 85 0.39 -1.96 16.00
N THR A 86 -0.19 -3.07 16.48
CA THR A 86 0.44 -3.92 17.51
C THR A 86 1.18 -5.12 16.94
N LYS A 87 1.22 -5.27 15.61
CA LYS A 87 1.73 -6.45 14.93
C LYS A 87 3.11 -6.20 14.34
N PRO A 88 4.01 -7.19 14.36
CA PRO A 88 5.37 -7.10 13.79
C PRO A 88 5.34 -7.26 12.26
N VAL A 89 4.59 -6.39 11.59
CA VAL A 89 4.40 -6.34 10.14
C VAL A 89 4.71 -4.93 9.65
N GLU A 90 5.37 -4.81 8.51
CA GLU A 90 5.58 -3.53 7.83
C GLU A 90 4.34 -3.20 7.00
N LYS A 91 3.84 -1.96 7.11
CA LYS A 91 2.60 -1.54 6.45
C LYS A 91 2.91 -0.51 5.39
N TYR A 92 2.38 -0.72 4.20
CA TYR A 92 2.53 0.17 3.06
C TYR A 92 1.17 0.54 2.49
N VAL A 93 1.04 1.79 2.04
CA VAL A 93 -0.12 2.29 1.32
C VAL A 93 0.37 2.78 -0.03
N LEU A 94 -0.07 2.13 -1.10
CA LEU A 94 0.17 2.51 -2.49
C LEU A 94 -1.05 3.29 -2.99
N VAL A 95 -0.83 4.51 -3.45
CA VAL A 95 -1.91 5.46 -3.76
C VAL A 95 -1.56 6.28 -4.99
N ASP A 96 -2.58 6.62 -5.77
CA ASP A 96 -2.48 7.58 -6.87
C ASP A 96 -2.82 8.96 -6.33
N LEU A 97 -2.06 9.99 -6.69
CA LEU A 97 -2.36 11.34 -6.21
C LEU A 97 -3.36 12.07 -7.10
N ASP A 98 -3.51 11.72 -8.38
CA ASP A 98 -4.43 12.38 -9.32
C ASP A 98 -4.38 13.90 -9.21
N THR A 99 -3.18 14.50 -9.23
CA THR A 99 -2.91 15.94 -9.03
C THR A 99 -3.05 16.51 -7.60
N THR A 100 -3.49 15.71 -6.62
CA THR A 100 -3.49 16.13 -5.20
C THR A 100 -2.11 16.07 -4.57
N GLU A 101 -1.88 16.84 -3.52
CA GLU A 101 -0.64 16.69 -2.73
C GLU A 101 -0.77 15.52 -1.76
N ILE A 102 0.34 14.80 -1.56
CA ILE A 102 0.41 13.69 -0.60
C ILE A 102 -0.02 14.10 0.82
N ASP A 103 0.24 15.35 1.20
CA ASP A 103 -0.15 15.88 2.50
C ASP A 103 -1.69 15.91 2.67
N GLY A 104 -2.42 16.20 1.59
CA GLY A 104 -3.89 16.12 1.58
C GLY A 104 -4.40 14.69 1.76
N PHE A 105 -3.73 13.70 1.16
CA PHE A 105 -4.04 12.29 1.40
C PHE A 105 -3.79 11.89 2.86
N VAL A 106 -2.66 12.32 3.44
CA VAL A 106 -2.33 12.06 4.84
C VAL A 106 -3.35 12.68 5.79
N ASP A 107 -3.80 13.91 5.51
CA ASP A 107 -4.80 14.60 6.32
C ASP A 107 -6.15 13.89 6.29
N ASP A 108 -6.57 13.35 5.14
CA ASP A 108 -7.78 12.53 5.04
C ASP A 108 -7.68 11.25 5.89
N ILE A 109 -6.54 10.56 5.84
CA ILE A 109 -6.30 9.37 6.68
C ILE A 109 -6.31 9.76 8.16
N ARG A 110 -5.62 10.84 8.52
CA ARG A 110 -5.57 11.38 9.89
C ARG A 110 -6.96 11.70 10.41
N GLU A 111 -7.81 12.35 9.62
CA GLU A 111 -9.16 12.68 10.02
C GLU A 111 -10.01 11.41 10.21
N ARG A 112 -9.89 10.44 9.30
CA ARG A 112 -10.62 9.16 9.39
C ARG A 112 -10.21 8.34 10.60
N VAL A 113 -8.91 8.21 10.86
CA VAL A 113 -8.38 7.53 12.05
C VAL A 113 -8.87 8.24 13.32
N ARG A 114 -8.79 9.56 13.37
CA ARG A 114 -9.29 10.37 14.51
C ARG A 114 -10.78 10.16 14.77
N LYS A 115 -11.61 10.20 13.72
CA LYS A 115 -13.07 10.01 13.83
C LYS A 115 -13.41 8.58 14.27
N ARG A 116 -12.76 7.58 13.67
CA ARG A 116 -13.05 6.16 13.89
C ARG A 116 -12.60 5.65 15.25
N HIS A 117 -11.41 6.05 15.69
CA HIS A 117 -10.74 5.51 16.88
C HIS A 117 -10.75 6.51 18.04
N ARG A 118 -11.73 7.42 18.05
CA ARG A 118 -11.90 8.42 19.11
C ARG A 118 -11.95 7.75 20.48
N GLY A 119 -11.10 8.20 21.39
CA GLY A 119 -11.03 7.69 22.77
C GLY A 119 -10.16 6.45 22.98
N THR A 120 -9.53 5.90 21.93
CA THR A 120 -8.64 4.72 22.04
C THR A 120 -7.15 5.08 22.11
N GLY A 121 -6.82 6.37 22.15
CA GLY A 121 -5.44 6.87 22.13
C GLY A 121 -4.73 6.75 20.77
N LEU A 122 -5.32 6.11 19.76
CA LEU A 122 -4.72 5.96 18.43
C LEU A 122 -4.76 7.28 17.63
N ARG A 123 -3.60 7.73 17.15
CA ARG A 123 -3.48 8.93 16.30
C ARG A 123 -2.35 8.83 15.29
N ILE A 124 -2.52 9.50 14.16
CA ILE A 124 -1.44 9.73 13.19
C ILE A 124 -0.49 10.78 13.76
N GLY A 125 0.80 10.43 13.86
CA GLY A 125 1.85 11.27 14.40
C GLY A 125 2.58 12.07 13.32
N GLU A 126 3.89 12.18 13.51
CA GLU A 126 4.81 12.82 12.58
C GLU A 126 4.85 12.13 11.21
N VAL A 127 5.01 12.96 10.19
CA VAL A 127 5.20 12.58 8.78
C VAL A 127 6.61 12.98 8.40
N LYS A 128 7.38 12.04 7.86
CA LYS A 128 8.75 12.25 7.42
C LYS A 128 8.84 11.94 5.93
N SER A 129 9.30 12.92 5.15
CA SER A 129 9.66 12.67 3.76
C SER A 129 10.84 11.71 3.69
N LEU A 130 10.65 10.56 3.03
CA LEU A 130 11.71 9.59 2.84
C LEU A 130 12.50 9.94 1.58
N ARG A 131 11.85 9.83 0.42
CA ARG A 131 12.45 9.95 -0.91
C ARG A 131 11.40 10.37 -1.94
N ARG A 132 11.86 10.83 -3.10
CA ARG A 132 11.03 11.09 -4.27
C ARG A 132 11.82 10.87 -5.55
N CYS A 133 11.14 10.42 -6.59
CA CYS A 133 11.59 10.48 -7.98
C CYS A 133 10.62 11.35 -8.79
N HIS A 134 10.72 11.29 -10.11
CA HIS A 134 9.83 12.04 -10.99
C HIS A 134 8.40 11.51 -10.85
N GLU A 135 8.23 10.19 -10.80
CA GLU A 135 6.95 9.49 -10.88
C GLU A 135 6.31 9.26 -9.50
N MET A 136 7.11 9.16 -8.43
CA MET A 136 6.65 8.71 -7.11
C MET A 136 7.26 9.51 -5.95
N VAL A 137 6.48 9.65 -4.87
CA VAL A 137 6.91 10.20 -3.58
C VAL A 137 6.69 9.17 -2.49
N ALA A 138 7.65 9.03 -1.57
CA ALA A 138 7.54 8.17 -0.40
C ALA A 138 7.56 8.99 0.90
N GLN A 139 6.60 8.72 1.79
CA GLN A 139 6.52 9.32 3.12
C GLN A 139 6.36 8.25 4.20
N GLU A 140 7.11 8.38 5.27
CA GLU A 140 6.92 7.59 6.49
C GLU A 140 5.96 8.33 7.42
N VAL A 141 4.96 7.61 7.91
CA VAL A 141 3.94 8.15 8.81
C VAL A 141 3.99 7.36 10.11
N THR A 142 4.29 8.05 11.20
CA THR A 142 4.28 7.42 12.52
C THR A 142 2.86 7.27 13.04
N LEU A 143 2.64 6.19 13.79
CA LEU A 143 1.38 5.90 14.47
C LEU A 143 1.64 5.94 15.97
N GLU A 144 0.85 6.72 16.69
CA GLU A 144 0.94 6.85 18.13
C GLU A 144 -0.24 6.15 18.77
N ASN A 145 0.01 5.41 19.85
CA ASN A 145 -1.00 4.71 20.62
C ASN A 145 -0.76 4.96 22.13
N GLU A 146 -1.57 4.33 22.99
CA GLU A 146 -1.47 4.49 24.44
C GLU A 146 -0.10 4.10 25.04
N ARG A 147 0.70 3.29 24.32
CA ARG A 147 2.06 2.90 24.72
C ARG A 147 3.13 3.93 24.30
N GLY A 148 2.72 5.03 23.67
CA GLY A 148 3.59 6.10 23.18
C GLY A 148 3.89 5.98 21.69
N ARG A 149 5.02 6.57 21.28
CA ARG A 149 5.51 6.57 19.90
C ARG A 149 6.45 5.39 19.69
N ASP A 150 5.99 4.35 19.00
CA ASP A 150 6.87 3.31 18.47
C ASP A 150 7.02 3.52 16.95
N PRO A 151 8.22 3.89 16.45
CA PRO A 151 8.41 4.09 15.02
C PRO A 151 8.11 2.84 14.19
N ARG A 152 8.17 1.63 14.77
CA ARG A 152 7.83 0.37 14.10
C ARG A 152 6.32 0.16 13.92
N THR A 153 5.50 1.00 14.55
CA THR A 153 4.03 0.89 14.44
C THR A 153 3.45 1.78 13.34
N GLY A 154 4.28 2.63 12.73
CA GLY A 154 3.92 3.46 11.60
C GLY A 154 3.67 2.68 10.30
N PHE A 155 3.47 3.43 9.23
CA PHE A 155 3.30 2.91 7.88
C PHE A 155 3.98 3.84 6.87
N THR A 156 4.27 3.32 5.69
CA THR A 156 4.86 4.10 4.59
C THR A 156 3.84 4.29 3.48
N ILE A 157 3.71 5.51 2.99
CA ILE A 157 2.93 5.83 1.81
C ILE A 157 3.87 5.90 0.62
N LEU A 158 3.55 5.13 -0.42
CA LEU A 158 4.14 5.19 -1.74
C LEU A 158 3.07 5.81 -2.65
N ALA A 159 3.32 7.03 -3.11
CA ALA A 159 2.32 7.80 -3.85
C ALA A 159 2.80 8.06 -5.27
N PHE A 160 2.10 7.53 -6.27
CA PHE A 160 2.26 7.96 -7.66
C PHE A 160 1.79 9.40 -7.78
N ARG A 161 2.54 10.24 -8.52
CA ARG A 161 2.12 11.64 -8.72
C ARG A 161 0.84 11.77 -9.53
N GLU A 162 0.69 10.88 -10.50
CA GLU A 162 -0.49 10.76 -11.33
C GLU A 162 -1.09 9.38 -11.05
N ASP A 163 -0.83 8.40 -11.91
CA ASP A 163 -1.15 6.98 -11.71
C ASP A 163 0.02 6.07 -12.16
N LEU A 164 -0.11 4.77 -11.94
CA LEU A 164 0.88 3.76 -12.35
C LEU A 164 1.09 3.72 -13.87
N GLU A 165 0.03 3.90 -14.64
CA GLU A 165 0.09 3.90 -16.11
C GLU A 165 0.90 5.06 -16.64
N THR A 166 0.63 6.27 -16.15
CA THR A 166 1.35 7.48 -16.51
C THR A 166 2.81 7.36 -16.08
N ALA A 167 3.07 6.80 -14.90
CA ALA A 167 4.44 6.51 -14.46
C ALA A 167 5.16 5.57 -15.43
N ALA A 168 4.46 4.57 -15.97
CA ALA A 168 5.00 3.64 -16.97
C ALA A 168 5.04 4.22 -18.41
N GLY A 169 4.48 5.41 -18.65
CA GLY A 169 4.34 5.98 -19.99
C GLY A 169 3.34 5.22 -20.88
N ILE A 170 2.32 4.61 -20.27
CA ILE A 170 1.26 3.89 -20.98
C ILE A 170 0.24 4.88 -21.54
N ASP A 171 0.00 4.77 -22.84
CA ASP A 171 -1.14 5.37 -23.53
C ASP A 171 -2.25 4.31 -23.66
N LYS A 172 -3.38 4.53 -22.99
CA LYS A 172 -4.49 3.56 -22.95
C LYS A 172 -5.23 3.45 -24.29
N ASP A 173 -5.08 4.44 -25.17
CA ASP A 173 -5.74 4.49 -26.48
C ASP A 173 -4.85 3.92 -27.60
N GLU A 174 -3.52 4.05 -27.45
CA GLU A 174 -2.56 3.61 -28.47
C GLU A 174 -1.88 2.28 -28.15
N ASP A 175 -1.60 1.99 -26.87
CA ASP A 175 -0.83 0.80 -26.51
C ASP A 175 -1.69 -0.45 -26.39
N ASP A 176 -1.25 -1.53 -27.02
CA ASP A 176 -1.85 -2.84 -26.81
C ASP A 176 -1.46 -3.49 -25.47
N SER A 177 -2.02 -4.67 -25.19
CA SER A 177 -1.78 -5.36 -23.91
C SER A 177 -0.33 -5.84 -23.72
N GLU A 178 0.39 -6.12 -24.81
CA GLU A 178 1.79 -6.54 -24.77
C GLU A 178 2.69 -5.33 -24.49
N GLU A 179 2.48 -4.23 -25.21
CA GLU A 179 3.19 -2.97 -25.01
C GLU A 179 2.99 -2.42 -23.58
N GLN A 180 1.76 -2.46 -23.06
CA GLN A 180 1.49 -2.07 -21.67
C GLN A 180 2.26 -2.94 -20.67
N ALA A 181 2.37 -4.25 -20.92
CA ALA A 181 3.07 -5.16 -20.04
C ALA A 181 4.59 -4.92 -20.04
N GLU A 182 5.17 -4.60 -21.19
CA GLU A 182 6.57 -4.22 -21.36
C GLU A 182 6.88 -2.87 -20.69
N LYS A 183 6.05 -1.85 -20.93
CA LYS A 183 6.19 -0.54 -20.28
C LYS A 183 6.16 -0.65 -18.75
N LEU A 184 5.22 -1.42 -18.19
CA LEU A 184 5.20 -1.69 -16.74
C LEU A 184 6.44 -2.44 -16.24
N ALA A 185 7.00 -3.36 -17.03
CA ALA A 185 8.23 -4.05 -16.66
C ALA A 185 9.44 -3.11 -16.66
N SER A 186 9.47 -2.16 -17.60
CA SER A 186 10.57 -1.20 -17.76
C SER A 186 10.76 -0.28 -16.55
N LEU A 187 9.68 -0.01 -15.79
CA LEU A 187 9.76 0.70 -14.52
C LEU A 187 10.74 0.06 -13.54
N LEU A 188 10.96 -1.25 -13.64
CA LEU A 188 11.80 -2.03 -12.76
C LEU A 188 13.25 -2.16 -13.27
N ASP A 189 13.68 -1.47 -14.32
CA ASP A 189 15.00 -1.68 -14.95
C ASP A 189 16.13 -0.82 -14.36
N GLY A 190 16.14 -0.61 -13.05
CA GLY A 190 17.23 0.08 -12.34
C GLY A 190 17.18 1.62 -12.38
N GLY A 191 16.10 2.18 -12.91
CA GLY A 191 15.81 3.62 -12.90
C GLY A 191 15.68 4.24 -11.51
N SER A 192 15.41 5.54 -11.44
CA SER A 192 15.14 6.23 -10.17
C SER A 192 13.93 5.67 -9.43
N PHE A 193 12.89 5.29 -10.18
CA PHE A 193 11.68 4.66 -9.67
C PHE A 193 11.98 3.30 -9.02
N ASP A 194 12.60 2.38 -9.77
CA ASP A 194 13.04 1.06 -9.25
C ASP A 194 13.88 1.21 -7.97
N ARG A 195 14.88 2.09 -7.99
CA ARG A 195 15.73 2.35 -6.83
C ARG A 195 14.95 2.85 -5.62
N LEU A 196 13.97 3.73 -5.82
CA LEU A 196 13.12 4.22 -4.73
C LEU A 196 12.29 3.09 -4.12
N LEU A 197 11.65 2.26 -4.95
CA LEU A 197 10.88 1.11 -4.47
C LEU A 197 11.75 0.13 -3.71
N ARG A 198 12.90 -0.26 -4.27
CA ARG A 198 13.86 -1.16 -3.62
C ARG A 198 14.32 -0.65 -2.27
N GLN A 199 14.67 0.63 -2.16
CA GLN A 199 15.09 1.23 -0.90
C GLN A 199 13.97 1.31 0.16
N THR A 200 12.71 1.21 -0.27
CA THR A 200 11.55 1.39 0.62
C THR A 200 10.92 0.04 1.00
N LEU A 201 10.98 -0.95 0.11
CA LEU A 201 10.28 -2.23 0.19
C LEU A 201 11.21 -3.44 0.34
N LEU A 202 12.53 -3.30 0.30
CA LEU A 202 13.49 -4.39 0.52
C LEU A 202 14.37 -4.08 1.73
#